data_AF-A0A259MSY7-F1
#
_entry.id   AF-A0A259MSY7-F1
#
_cell.length_a   1.000
_cell.length_b   1.000
_cell.length_c   1.000
_cell.angle_alpha   90.00
_cell.angle_beta   90.00
_cell.angle_gamma   90.00
#
_symmetry.space_group_name_H-M   'P 1'
#
loop_
_entity.id
_entity.type
_entity.pdbx_description
1 polymer ?
#
loop_
_entity_poly.entity_id
_entity_poly.type
_entity_poly.pdbx_seq_one_letter_code
_entity_poly.pdbx_strand_id
1 'polypeptide(L)' 'MFLACSAAAQTDDAAYCKKLGDYATRYLGDAGGNGGTRPDFDILEGIAKCNKGDTAGGIAILEKKIRSKGFTPPSR' A
#
# COMPACT_ATOMS: atom_id res chain seq x y z
N MET A 1 -5.65 -27.71 -17.44
CA MET A 1 -4.40 -27.25 -16.79
C MET A 1 -4.38 -25.72 -16.85
N PHE A 2 -4.98 -25.02 -15.89
CA PHE A 2 -5.03 -23.55 -15.84
C PHE A 2 -4.47 -23.08 -14.49
N LEU A 3 -3.15 -23.08 -14.35
CA LEU A 3 -2.47 -22.68 -13.11
C LEU A 3 -1.33 -21.68 -13.33
N ALA A 4 -1.22 -21.08 -14.52
CA ALA A 4 -0.17 -20.10 -14.84
C ALA A 4 -0.56 -18.64 -14.52
N CYS A 5 -1.82 -18.34 -14.20
CA CYS A 5 -2.27 -16.95 -14.04
C CYS A 5 -2.08 -16.40 -12.62
N SER A 6 -2.03 -17.26 -11.60
CA SER A 6 -1.92 -16.83 -10.20
C SER A 6 -0.53 -16.28 -9.86
N ALA A 7 0.54 -16.88 -10.40
CA ALA A 7 1.91 -16.43 -10.12
C ALA A 7 2.23 -15.07 -10.74
N ALA A 8 1.76 -14.80 -11.97
CA ALA A 8 1.94 -13.50 -12.62
C ALA A 8 1.19 -12.39 -11.87
N ALA A 9 -0.06 -12.66 -11.45
CA ALA A 9 -0.82 -11.74 -10.61
C ALA A 9 -0.14 -11.51 -9.25
N GLN A 10 0.36 -12.55 -8.58
CA GLN A 10 1.06 -12.39 -7.30
C GLN A 10 2.35 -11.55 -7.41
N THR A 11 3.07 -11.66 -8.53
CA THR A 11 4.30 -10.88 -8.75
C THR A 11 3.96 -9.40 -9.04
N ASP A 12 2.91 -9.16 -9.82
CA ASP A 12 2.36 -7.83 -10.12
C ASP A 12 1.79 -7.16 -8.87
N ASP A 13 1.01 -7.90 -8.07
CA ASP A 13 0.52 -7.50 -6.76
C ASP A 13 1.68 -7.07 -5.84
N ALA A 14 2.76 -7.85 -5.77
CA ALA A 14 3.90 -7.54 -4.90
C ALA A 14 4.62 -6.25 -5.32
N ALA A 15 4.88 -6.10 -6.62
CA ALA A 15 5.46 -4.88 -7.18
C ALA A 15 4.56 -3.67 -6.93
N TYR A 16 3.25 -3.84 -7.11
CA TYR A 16 2.26 -2.81 -6.89
C TYR A 16 2.11 -2.43 -5.41
N CYS A 17 2.12 -3.41 -4.51
CA CYS A 17 2.06 -3.20 -3.06
C CYS A 17 3.28 -2.37 -2.60
N LYS A 18 4.49 -2.69 -3.11
CA LYS A 18 5.69 -1.89 -2.84
C LYS A 18 5.55 -0.46 -3.35
N LYS A 19 5.08 -0.28 -4.59
CA LYS A 19 4.86 1.03 -5.21
C LYS A 19 3.88 1.88 -4.42
N LEU A 20 2.78 1.28 -3.96
CA LEU A 20 1.79 1.92 -3.08
C LEU A 20 2.39 2.31 -1.74
N GLY A 21 3.20 1.43 -1.13
CA GLY A 21 3.88 1.70 0.14
C GLY A 21 4.86 2.87 0.04
N ASP A 22 5.67 2.91 -1.03
CA ASP A 22 6.60 4.02 -1.30
C ASP A 22 5.84 5.33 -1.57
N TYR A 23 4.75 5.28 -2.35
CA TYR A 23 3.88 6.43 -2.60
C TYR A 23 3.25 6.95 -1.30
N ALA A 24 2.67 6.06 -0.51
CA ALA A 24 2.03 6.41 0.75
C ALA A 24 3.04 7.00 1.74
N THR A 25 4.23 6.41 1.85
CA THR A 25 5.30 6.97 2.71
C THR A 25 5.72 8.36 2.26
N ARG A 26 5.82 8.59 0.94
CA ARG A 26 6.30 9.86 0.38
C ARG A 26 5.29 11.00 0.45
N TYR A 27 4.01 10.72 0.22
CA TYR A 27 2.97 11.75 0.10
C TYR A 27 2.01 11.81 1.30
N LEU A 28 1.90 10.71 2.04
CA LEU A 28 1.01 10.59 3.19
C LEU A 28 1.78 10.37 4.51
N GLY A 29 3.05 9.97 4.44
CA GLY A 29 3.96 9.82 5.57
C GLY A 29 4.51 11.14 6.08
N ASP A 30 3.67 12.18 6.12
CA ASP A 30 4.00 13.42 6.82
C ASP A 30 4.02 13.11 8.32
N ALA A 31 5.22 13.09 8.88
CA ALA A 31 5.47 13.00 10.31
C ALA A 31 5.03 14.31 10.98
N GLY A 32 3.72 14.46 11.18
CA GLY A 32 3.06 15.43 12.05
C GLY A 32 3.70 16.82 12.14
N GLY A 33 3.61 17.61 11.07
CA GLY A 33 3.93 19.03 11.09
C GLY A 33 3.09 19.93 12.04
N ASN A 34 2.22 19.37 12.89
CA ASN A 34 1.33 20.13 13.79
C ASN A 34 1.24 19.58 15.23
N GLY A 35 2.31 18.97 15.77
CA GLY A 35 2.38 18.69 17.22
C GLY A 35 1.38 17.66 17.75
N GLY A 36 0.85 16.80 16.88
CA GLY A 36 -0.06 15.70 17.21
C GLY A 36 0.27 14.46 16.37
N THR A 37 1.46 13.89 16.55
CA THR A 37 1.99 12.77 15.77
C THR A 37 1.36 11.44 16.20
N ARG A 38 0.21 11.06 15.64
CA ARG A 38 -0.06 9.63 15.45
C ARG A 38 0.57 9.22 14.12
N PRO A 39 1.48 8.23 14.09
CA PRO A 39 1.88 7.63 12.83
C PRO A 39 0.63 7.11 12.12
N ASP A 40 0.54 7.30 10.81
CA ASP A 40 -0.61 6.82 10.04
C ASP A 40 -0.55 5.28 9.99
N PHE A 41 -1.11 4.64 11.03
CA PHE A 41 -1.00 3.20 11.28
C PHE A 41 -1.48 2.35 10.11
N ASP A 42 -2.46 2.85 9.35
CA ASP A 42 -2.94 2.18 8.13
C ASP A 42 -1.82 2.03 7.08
N ILE A 43 -0.94 3.03 6.94
CA ILE A 43 0.18 2.98 5.99
C ILE A 43 1.21 1.95 6.45
N LEU A 44 1.53 1.95 7.74
CA LEU A 44 2.45 0.98 8.33
C LEU A 44 1.88 -0.46 8.24
N GLU A 45 0.59 -0.63 8.52
CA GLU A 45 -0.10 -1.91 8.42
C GLU A 45 -0.13 -2.41 6.96
N GLY A 46 -0.45 -1.53 6.02
CA GLY A 46 -0.47 -1.84 4.59
C GLY A 46 0.88 -2.33 4.10
N ILE A 47 1.96 -1.60 4.43
CA ILE A 47 3.34 -1.99 4.09
C ILE A 47 3.72 -3.31 4.78
N ALA A 48 3.35 -3.50 6.06
CA ALA A 48 3.63 -4.73 6.77
C ALA A 48 2.94 -5.94 6.11
N LYS A 49 1.69 -5.79 5.64
CA LYS A 49 0.97 -6.83 4.89
C LYS A 49 1.62 -7.12 3.54
N CYS A 50 2.05 -6.09 2.80
CA CYS A 50 2.86 -6.25 1.59
C CYS A 50 4.09 -7.13 1.85
N ASN A 51 4.84 -6.82 2.91
CA ASN A 51 6.08 -7.54 3.26
C ASN A 51 5.83 -8.97 3.75
N LYS A 52 4.65 -9.27 4.32
CA LYS A 52 4.26 -10.61 4.74
C LYS A 52 3.72 -11.49 3.61
N GLY A 53 3.60 -10.95 2.39
CA GLY A 53 3.02 -11.65 1.24
C GLY A 53 1.48 -11.56 1.16
N ASP A 54 0.84 -10.84 2.09
CA ASP A 54 -0.58 -10.45 1.99
C ASP A 54 -0.68 -9.17 1.16
N THR A 55 -0.35 -9.29 -0.12
CA THR A 55 -0.34 -8.17 -1.06
C THR A 55 -1.74 -7.62 -1.29
N ALA A 56 -2.75 -8.48 -1.41
CA ALA A 56 -4.14 -8.07 -1.58
C ALA A 56 -4.66 -7.24 -0.39
N GLY A 57 -4.39 -7.69 0.85
CA GLY A 57 -4.75 -6.95 2.06
C GLY A 57 -3.97 -5.63 2.19
N GLY A 58 -2.67 -5.64 1.87
CA GLY A 58 -1.82 -4.45 1.89
C GLY A 58 -2.25 -3.39 0.87
N ILE A 59 -2.49 -3.80 -0.38
CA ILE A 59 -2.97 -2.95 -1.47
C ILE A 59 -4.30 -2.29 -1.08
N ALA A 60 -5.27 -3.07 -0.59
CA ALA A 60 -6.60 -2.55 -0.24
C ALA A 60 -6.52 -1.46 0.84
N ILE A 61 -5.66 -1.62 1.84
CA ILE A 61 -5.47 -0.62 2.90
C ILE A 61 -4.80 0.63 2.35
N LEU A 62 -3.71 0.47 1.60
CA LEU A 62 -2.95 1.59 1.07
C LEU A 62 -3.79 2.41 0.08
N GLU A 63 -4.48 1.76 -0.85
CA GLU A 63 -5.38 2.45 -1.78
C GLU A 63 -6.51 3.18 -1.07
N LYS A 64 -7.17 2.52 -0.10
CA LYS A 64 -8.24 3.15 0.67
C LYS A 64 -7.72 4.39 1.38
N LYS A 65 -6.53 4.31 1.98
CA LYS A 65 -5.93 5.43 2.69
C LYS A 65 -5.55 6.58 1.76
N ILE A 66 -4.92 6.27 0.63
CA ILE A 66 -4.56 7.24 -0.41
C ILE A 66 -5.81 7.99 -0.88
N ARG A 67 -6.87 7.27 -1.25
CA ARG A 67 -8.15 7.86 -1.65
C ARG A 67 -8.80 8.67 -0.53
N SER A 68 -8.77 8.18 0.71
CA SER A 68 -9.33 8.88 1.87
C SER A 68 -8.65 10.22 2.15
N LYS A 69 -7.41 10.42 1.70
CA LYS A 69 -6.66 11.66 1.84
C LYS A 69 -6.77 12.56 0.61
N GLY A 70 -7.61 12.18 -0.37
CA GLY A 70 -7.83 12.92 -1.61
C GLY A 70 -6.79 12.66 -2.69
N PHE A 71 -5.87 11.72 -2.49
CA PHE A 71 -4.88 11.33 -3.49
C PHE A 71 -5.43 10.23 -4.40
N THR A 72 -4.91 10.15 -5.62
CA THR A 72 -5.23 9.07 -6.55
C THR A 72 -4.14 8.00 -6.46
N PRO A 73 -4.48 6.72 -6.19
CA PRO A 73 -3.49 5.66 -6.13
C PRO A 73 -2.79 5.47 -7.49
N PRO A 74 -1.50 5.11 -7.49
CA PRO A 74 -0.77 4.83 -8.71
C PRO A 74 -1.43 3.68 -9.48
N SER A 75 -1.24 3.66 -10.80
CA SER A 75 -1.63 2.53 -11.63
C SER A 75 -0.82 1.29 -11.25
N ARG A 76 -1.49 0.14 -11.28
CA ARG A 76 -0.89 -1.19 -11.22
C ARG A 76 -0.09 -1.45 -12.49
#